data_AF-A0A2L0BC54-F1
#
_entry.id   AF-A0A2L0BC54-F1
#
_cell.length_a   1.000
_cell.length_b   1.000
_cell.length_c   1.000
_cell.angle_alpha   90.00
_cell.angle_beta   90.00
_cell.angle_gamma   90.00
#
_symmetry.space_group_name_H-M   'P 1'
#
loop_
_entity.id
_entity.type
_entity.pdbx_description
1 polymer ?
#
loop_
_entity_poly.entity_id
_entity_poly.type
_entity_poly.pdbx_seq_one_letter_code
_entity_poly.pdbx_strand_id
1 'polypeptide(L)'
;AVGIHGEDIEAAIETYNLLSQRYFTHASPTLFAAATPRPQLSSCFLLMMPEDSLNGIMKCLTQCATISKAAGGIGINVHNIRATGSYIAGTNGVSNGLVPMLRVFNNLARYVDQGGNKRPGAFAIYLEPWHADVFEFLNLKKNTGKEEMRARDLFYALWIPDLFMKRVEANEHWSLMCPDECPGLSDCWGDKFEELYTKYEKEGKFKDQVPAQKLWQAIIVSQVETGTPYMLYKDACNSKSNQQNLGTIKSSNLCTEILEYTSPDEIAVCNLASIAVNMFVKPDRKTYDFEMLKEVSKIVTRNLNKIIDINYYPLEEAKNSNMRHRPIGIGIQGLADAFILLRMPFDCEEAAKLNQQIFETIYYGALEASCELAAKHTPYSSYEGSPVSKGILQYDMWNKTPTDLWNWSELKEKIAKHGVRNSLLLAPMPTASTAQILGNNESFEPYTSNIYTRRVLSGEFFVVNQHLVKDLTELGLWDDVMKNQIIANYGSIQNIPGIPEDLKKI
;
A
#
# COMPACT_ATOMS: atom_id res chain seq x y z
N ALA A 1 -0.66 13.65 -19.70
CA ALA A 1 0.44 14.55 -20.12
C ALA A 1 0.07 16.02 -19.93
N VAL A 2 -0.72 16.63 -20.81
CA VAL A 2 -1.11 18.06 -20.71
C VAL A 2 -1.74 18.41 -19.36
N GLY A 3 -2.66 17.57 -18.87
CA GLY A 3 -3.29 17.78 -17.56
C GLY A 3 -2.32 17.79 -16.36
N ILE A 4 -1.09 17.28 -16.50
CA ILE A 4 -0.05 17.31 -15.45
C ILE A 4 0.91 18.48 -15.66
N HIS A 5 1.26 18.78 -16.91
CA HIS A 5 2.34 19.71 -17.24
C HIS A 5 1.87 21.11 -17.64
N GLY A 6 0.59 21.29 -17.96
CA GLY A 6 0.04 22.58 -18.36
C GLY A 6 0.78 23.16 -19.58
N GLU A 7 1.35 24.34 -19.39
CA GLU A 7 2.10 25.09 -20.41
C GLU A 7 3.53 24.58 -20.66
N ASP A 8 4.03 23.67 -19.83
CA ASP A 8 5.33 23.00 -20.04
C ASP A 8 5.19 21.91 -21.12
N ILE A 9 5.18 22.35 -22.37
CA ILE A 9 4.93 21.50 -23.55
C ILE A 9 6.03 20.43 -23.71
N GLU A 10 7.29 20.77 -23.42
CA GLU A 10 8.41 19.83 -23.53
C GLU A 10 8.22 18.65 -22.56
N ALA A 11 7.93 18.93 -21.28
CA ALA A 11 7.64 17.87 -20.31
C ALA A 11 6.34 17.11 -20.64
N ALA A 12 5.35 17.79 -21.25
CA ALA A 12 4.13 17.13 -21.71
C ALA A 12 4.42 16.11 -22.82
N ILE A 13 5.26 16.46 -23.80
CA ILE A 13 5.66 15.57 -24.90
C ILE A 13 6.51 14.41 -24.37
N GLU A 14 7.47 14.68 -23.49
CA GLU A 14 8.29 13.65 -22.85
C GLU A 14 7.43 12.61 -22.12
N THR A 15 6.53 13.07 -21.25
CA THR A 15 5.59 12.20 -20.55
C THR A 15 4.65 11.46 -21.51
N TYR A 16 4.17 12.10 -22.57
CA TYR A 16 3.32 11.45 -23.56
C TYR A 16 4.05 10.32 -24.29
N ASN A 17 5.28 10.53 -24.72
CA ASN A 17 6.07 9.52 -25.43
C ASN A 17 6.29 8.30 -24.54
N LEU A 18 6.66 8.49 -23.28
CA LEU A 18 6.89 7.37 -22.36
C LEU A 18 5.60 6.64 -21.98
N LEU A 19 4.48 7.35 -21.79
CA LEU A 19 3.17 6.73 -21.55
C LEU A 19 2.69 5.94 -22.77
N SER A 20 2.79 6.51 -23.97
CA SER A 20 2.33 5.86 -25.22
C SER A 20 3.19 4.66 -25.61
N GLN A 21 4.48 4.69 -25.27
CA GLN A 21 5.40 3.56 -25.41
C GLN A 21 5.31 2.55 -24.25
N ARG A 22 4.45 2.82 -23.25
CA ARG A 22 4.14 1.93 -22.11
C ARG A 22 5.28 1.73 -21.11
N TYR A 23 6.26 2.64 -21.03
CA TYR A 23 7.34 2.56 -20.04
C TYR A 23 6.84 2.67 -18.59
N PHE A 24 5.78 3.44 -18.38
CA PHE A 24 5.10 3.55 -17.10
C PHE A 24 3.65 3.95 -17.33
N THR A 25 2.85 3.96 -16.28
CA THR A 25 1.52 4.57 -16.29
C THR A 25 1.21 5.23 -14.96
N HIS A 26 0.36 6.26 -15.00
CA HIS A 26 -0.20 6.87 -13.79
C HIS A 26 -1.35 6.02 -13.25
N ALA A 27 -1.67 6.18 -11.96
CA ALA A 27 -2.81 5.48 -11.37
C ALA A 27 -4.15 5.88 -12.02
N SER A 28 -5.15 5.01 -11.90
CA SER A 28 -6.47 5.17 -12.54
C SER A 28 -7.13 6.54 -12.27
N PRO A 29 -7.10 7.11 -11.04
CA PRO A 29 -7.69 8.44 -10.80
C PRO A 29 -7.03 9.54 -11.63
N THR A 30 -5.70 9.51 -11.76
CA THR A 30 -4.99 10.44 -12.66
C THR A 30 -5.39 10.24 -14.11
N LEU A 31 -5.50 8.99 -14.59
CA LEU A 31 -5.94 8.70 -15.96
C LEU A 31 -7.38 9.16 -16.23
N PHE A 32 -8.27 9.08 -15.24
CA PHE A 32 -9.67 9.47 -15.38
C PHE A 32 -9.89 10.98 -15.30
N ALA A 33 -9.12 11.69 -14.45
CA ALA A 33 -9.46 13.05 -14.05
C ALA A 33 -8.46 14.12 -14.50
N ALA A 34 -7.28 13.77 -15.00
CA ALA A 34 -6.33 14.77 -15.52
C ALA A 34 -6.98 15.60 -16.64
N ALA A 35 -6.79 16.92 -16.59
CA ALA A 35 -7.43 17.90 -17.49
C ALA A 35 -8.97 17.97 -17.44
N THR A 36 -9.60 17.47 -16.38
CA THR A 36 -11.05 17.67 -16.13
C THR A 36 -11.29 18.90 -15.23
N PRO A 37 -12.55 19.41 -15.10
CA PRO A 37 -12.84 20.61 -14.31
C PRO A 37 -12.50 20.53 -12.82
N ARG A 38 -12.49 19.32 -12.24
CA ARG A 38 -12.12 19.07 -10.84
C ARG A 38 -11.18 17.85 -10.80
N PRO A 39 -9.88 18.06 -11.08
CA PRO A 39 -8.95 16.97 -11.28
C PRO A 39 -8.54 16.37 -9.92
N GLN A 40 -9.30 15.41 -9.41
CA GLN A 40 -8.86 14.58 -8.29
C GLN A 40 -8.01 13.44 -8.87
N LEU A 41 -6.71 13.50 -8.64
CA LEU A 41 -5.68 12.66 -9.28
C LEU A 41 -5.07 11.64 -8.32
N SER A 42 -5.20 11.86 -7.01
CA SER A 42 -4.64 10.99 -5.94
C SER A 42 -5.51 9.75 -5.70
N SER A 43 -4.91 8.63 -5.29
CA SER A 43 -5.62 7.34 -5.24
C SER A 43 -6.15 6.94 -3.88
N CYS A 44 -5.39 7.22 -2.83
CA CYS A 44 -5.69 6.73 -1.49
C CYS A 44 -5.53 7.83 -0.46
N PHE A 45 -6.30 7.69 0.63
CA PHE A 45 -6.32 8.59 1.75
C PHE A 45 -6.18 7.80 3.05
N LEU A 46 -5.41 8.32 3.99
CA LEU A 46 -5.26 7.74 5.33
C LEU A 46 -5.82 8.73 6.34
N LEU A 47 -6.71 8.25 7.19
CA LEU A 47 -7.36 9.04 8.23
C LEU A 47 -7.06 8.43 9.59
N MET A 48 -6.98 9.30 10.60
CA MET A 48 -7.20 8.89 11.98
C MET A 48 -8.57 9.33 12.44
N MET A 49 -9.17 8.53 13.31
CA MET A 49 -10.36 8.96 14.03
C MET A 49 -10.02 10.21 14.86
N PRO A 50 -10.64 11.38 14.61
CA PRO A 50 -10.20 12.64 15.20
C PRO A 50 -10.26 12.65 16.73
N GLU A 51 -11.35 12.13 17.29
CA GLU A 51 -11.63 12.12 18.73
C GLU A 51 -12.52 10.94 19.09
N ASP A 52 -12.39 10.45 20.33
CA ASP A 52 -13.31 9.49 20.94
C ASP A 52 -14.59 10.19 21.44
N SER A 53 -15.34 10.74 20.49
CA SER A 53 -16.58 11.48 20.73
C SER A 53 -17.55 11.28 19.57
N LEU A 54 -18.85 11.46 19.80
CA LEU A 54 -19.84 11.40 18.71
C LEU A 54 -19.51 12.42 17.61
N ASN A 55 -19.06 13.62 17.99
CA ASN A 55 -18.66 14.66 17.03
C ASN A 55 -17.43 14.22 16.21
N GLY A 56 -16.41 13.64 16.86
CA GLY A 56 -15.24 13.09 16.18
C GLY A 56 -15.60 11.98 15.19
N ILE A 57 -16.45 11.04 15.61
CA ILE A 57 -16.95 9.94 14.77
C ILE A 57 -17.71 10.49 13.56
N MET A 58 -18.65 11.43 13.77
CA MET A 58 -19.43 12.02 12.68
C MET A 58 -18.58 12.89 11.74
N LYS A 59 -17.56 13.58 12.26
CA LYS A 59 -16.57 14.29 11.43
C LYS A 59 -15.83 13.31 10.53
N CYS A 60 -15.30 12.22 11.10
CA CYS A 60 -14.61 11.17 10.33
C CYS A 60 -15.53 10.56 9.26
N LEU A 61 -16.79 10.28 9.61
CA LEU A 61 -17.79 9.74 8.67
C LEU A 61 -18.02 10.68 7.48
N THR A 62 -18.12 11.98 7.75
CA THR A 62 -18.31 13.03 6.73
C THR A 62 -17.08 13.16 5.83
N GLN A 63 -15.87 13.10 6.41
CA GLN A 63 -14.62 13.07 5.65
C GLN A 63 -14.57 11.85 4.72
N CYS A 64 -14.89 10.65 5.23
CA CYS A 64 -14.96 9.43 4.42
C CYS A 64 -15.98 9.52 3.29
N ALA A 65 -17.17 10.07 3.54
CA ALA A 65 -18.20 10.26 2.52
C ALA A 65 -17.70 11.18 1.38
N THR A 66 -17.01 12.26 1.75
CA THR A 66 -16.48 13.24 0.80
C THR A 66 -15.36 12.65 -0.05
N ILE A 67 -14.45 11.88 0.56
CA ILE A 67 -13.37 11.18 -0.14
C ILE A 67 -13.93 10.08 -1.05
N SER A 68 -14.84 9.24 -0.55
CA SER A 68 -15.44 8.14 -1.32
C SER A 68 -16.19 8.68 -2.53
N LYS A 69 -16.93 9.79 -2.38
CA LYS A 69 -17.57 10.47 -3.52
C LYS A 69 -16.59 10.85 -4.63
N ALA A 70 -15.35 11.17 -4.28
CA ALA A 70 -14.27 11.51 -5.19
C ALA A 70 -13.44 10.29 -5.64
N ALA A 71 -13.95 9.07 -5.47
CA ALA A 71 -13.34 7.80 -5.87
C ALA A 71 -12.01 7.43 -5.17
N GLY A 72 -11.73 8.02 -3.99
CA GLY A 72 -10.57 7.68 -3.18
C GLY A 72 -10.76 6.42 -2.33
N GLY A 73 -9.76 5.53 -2.30
CA GLY A 73 -9.70 4.43 -1.34
C GLY A 73 -9.25 4.93 0.05
N ILE A 74 -9.76 4.34 1.13
CA ILE A 74 -9.58 4.89 2.48
C ILE A 74 -8.96 3.86 3.44
N GLY A 75 -7.92 4.26 4.18
CA GLY A 75 -7.47 3.59 5.39
C GLY A 75 -7.83 4.42 6.62
N ILE A 76 -8.39 3.81 7.66
CA ILE A 76 -8.83 4.51 8.89
C ILE A 76 -8.30 3.75 10.10
N ASN A 77 -7.55 4.40 10.98
CA ASN A 77 -7.31 3.85 12.32
C ASN A 77 -8.41 4.23 13.30
N VAL A 78 -8.82 3.25 14.12
CA VAL A 78 -9.87 3.41 15.15
C VAL A 78 -9.39 3.03 16.55
N HIS A 79 -8.06 3.02 16.75
CA HIS A 79 -7.40 2.60 18.00
C HIS A 79 -7.83 3.38 19.24
N ASN A 80 -8.23 4.64 19.05
CA ASN A 80 -8.56 5.57 20.12
C ASN A 80 -10.04 5.52 20.54
N ILE A 81 -10.90 4.77 19.86
CA ILE A 81 -12.32 4.66 20.24
C ILE A 81 -12.48 3.72 21.43
N ARG A 82 -13.21 4.16 22.46
CA ARG A 82 -13.41 3.36 23.67
C ARG A 82 -14.11 2.02 23.38
N ALA A 83 -13.64 0.96 24.05
CA ALA A 83 -14.15 -0.39 23.89
C ALA A 83 -15.56 -0.58 24.51
N THR A 84 -16.21 -1.69 24.16
CA THR A 84 -17.52 -2.10 24.70
C THR A 84 -17.52 -2.11 26.23
N GLY A 85 -18.59 -1.58 26.84
CA GLY A 85 -18.77 -1.53 28.30
C GLY A 85 -18.00 -0.42 29.00
N SER A 86 -17.22 0.40 28.28
CA SER A 86 -16.50 1.55 28.86
C SER A 86 -17.46 2.69 29.22
N TYR A 87 -17.17 3.41 30.31
CA TYR A 87 -18.05 4.46 30.83
C TYR A 87 -18.15 5.67 29.89
N ILE A 88 -19.31 6.33 29.86
CA ILE A 88 -19.54 7.59 29.15
C ILE A 88 -20.02 8.65 30.16
N ALA A 89 -19.12 9.54 30.57
CA ALA A 89 -19.39 10.54 31.60
C ALA A 89 -20.57 11.47 31.26
N GLY A 90 -20.69 11.92 30.00
CA GLY A 90 -21.70 12.90 29.60
C GLY A 90 -23.14 12.38 29.61
N THR A 91 -23.36 11.08 29.42
CA THR A 91 -24.70 10.46 29.36
C THR A 91 -24.95 9.49 30.50
N ASN A 92 -23.97 9.30 31.38
CA ASN A 92 -23.98 8.29 32.45
C ASN A 92 -24.30 6.87 31.93
N GLY A 93 -23.87 6.57 30.70
CA GLY A 93 -24.10 5.30 30.00
C GLY A 93 -22.82 4.49 29.82
N VAL A 94 -22.92 3.39 29.08
CA VAL A 94 -21.80 2.55 28.66
C VAL A 94 -21.68 2.54 27.14
N SER A 95 -20.45 2.47 26.64
CA SER A 95 -20.15 2.35 25.21
C SER A 95 -20.59 1.00 24.65
N ASN A 96 -21.12 1.01 23.44
CA ASN A 96 -21.40 -0.21 22.69
C ASN A 96 -20.19 -0.70 21.87
N GLY A 97 -19.04 -0.02 21.98
CA GLY A 97 -17.77 -0.41 21.37
C GLY A 97 -17.68 -0.19 19.86
N LEU A 98 -16.69 -0.84 19.25
CA LEU A 98 -16.35 -0.66 17.83
C LEU A 98 -17.41 -1.22 16.87
N VAL A 99 -18.05 -2.34 17.19
CA VAL A 99 -18.92 -3.06 16.24
C VAL A 99 -20.07 -2.19 15.72
N PRO A 100 -20.88 -1.53 16.58
CA PRO A 100 -21.98 -0.69 16.08
C PRO A 100 -21.49 0.53 15.32
N MET A 101 -20.36 1.13 15.72
CA MET A 101 -19.75 2.26 15.00
C MET A 101 -19.35 1.82 13.59
N LEU A 102 -18.64 0.71 13.45
CA LEU A 102 -18.17 0.19 12.16
C LEU A 102 -19.32 -0.22 11.25
N ARG A 103 -20.48 -0.60 11.78
CA ARG A 103 -21.69 -0.81 10.95
C ARG A 103 -22.20 0.47 10.29
N VAL A 104 -22.05 1.62 10.93
CA VAL A 104 -22.38 2.92 10.30
C VAL A 104 -21.42 3.20 9.14
N PHE A 105 -20.11 2.98 9.34
CA PHE A 105 -19.12 3.08 8.27
C PHE A 105 -19.39 2.10 7.12
N ASN A 106 -19.80 0.87 7.43
CA ASN A 106 -20.17 -0.14 6.43
C ASN A 106 -21.32 0.34 5.55
N ASN A 107 -22.38 0.86 6.17
CA ASN A 107 -23.53 1.37 5.42
C ASN A 107 -23.18 2.61 4.59
N LEU A 108 -22.28 3.47 5.09
CA LEU A 108 -21.76 4.58 4.31
C LEU A 108 -20.97 4.11 3.08
N ALA A 109 -20.09 3.12 3.23
CA ALA A 109 -19.30 2.55 2.13
C ALA A 109 -20.20 2.02 1.00
N ARG A 110 -21.34 1.40 1.37
CA ARG A 110 -22.36 0.94 0.41
C ARG A 110 -23.12 2.09 -0.24
N TYR A 111 -23.45 3.12 0.53
CA TYR A 111 -24.27 4.24 0.06
C TYR A 111 -23.50 5.14 -0.91
N VAL A 112 -22.22 5.43 -0.64
CA VAL A 112 -21.38 6.30 -1.45
C VAL A 112 -20.51 5.46 -2.40
N ASP A 113 -21.14 4.92 -3.43
CA ASP A 113 -20.59 3.99 -4.43
C ASP A 113 -19.83 4.66 -5.60
N GLN A 114 -19.20 5.80 -5.32
CA GLN A 114 -18.39 6.56 -6.28
C GLN A 114 -19.16 7.02 -7.54
N GLY A 115 -20.45 7.31 -7.39
CA GLY A 115 -21.26 8.01 -8.40
C GLY A 115 -22.01 7.11 -9.37
N GLY A 116 -22.74 6.11 -8.85
CA GLY A 116 -23.59 5.23 -9.66
C GLY A 116 -22.94 3.87 -9.95
N ASN A 117 -22.33 3.28 -8.93
CA ASN A 117 -21.75 1.95 -8.92
C ASN A 117 -20.57 1.73 -9.90
N LYS A 118 -19.85 2.81 -10.25
CA LYS A 118 -18.60 2.69 -11.03
C LYS A 118 -17.54 1.92 -10.24
N ARG A 119 -17.55 2.03 -8.91
CA ARG A 119 -16.69 1.28 -7.98
C ARG A 119 -17.25 1.40 -6.55
N PRO A 120 -17.49 0.30 -5.81
CA PRO A 120 -17.96 0.38 -4.43
C PRO A 120 -16.98 1.17 -3.54
N GLY A 121 -17.50 1.92 -2.56
CA GLY A 121 -16.66 2.55 -1.54
C GLY A 121 -15.89 1.48 -0.76
N ALA A 122 -14.58 1.68 -0.56
CA ALA A 122 -13.70 0.68 0.03
C ALA A 122 -12.87 1.30 1.15
N PHE A 123 -13.16 0.91 2.39
CA PHE A 123 -12.48 1.40 3.59
C PHE A 123 -11.79 0.24 4.29
N ALA A 124 -10.48 0.36 4.56
CA ALA A 124 -9.74 -0.53 5.43
C ALA A 124 -9.68 0.05 6.84
N ILE A 125 -10.16 -0.70 7.81
CA ILE A 125 -10.14 -0.33 9.22
C ILE A 125 -8.92 -0.96 9.88
N TYR A 126 -8.09 -0.13 10.52
CA TYR A 126 -6.89 -0.52 11.23
C TYR A 126 -7.15 -0.54 12.73
N LEU A 127 -6.78 -1.64 13.39
CA LEU A 127 -6.87 -1.82 14.84
C LEU A 127 -5.58 -2.42 15.41
N GLU A 128 -5.09 -1.90 16.53
CA GLU A 128 -4.00 -2.55 17.28
C GLU A 128 -4.52 -3.74 18.11
N PRO A 129 -3.78 -4.87 18.20
CA PRO A 129 -4.29 -6.11 18.79
C PRO A 129 -4.45 -6.07 20.31
N TRP A 130 -4.02 -5.01 21.00
CA TRP A 130 -4.31 -4.81 22.43
C TRP A 130 -5.72 -4.29 22.67
N HIS A 131 -6.43 -3.81 21.66
CA HIS A 131 -7.75 -3.21 21.85
C HIS A 131 -8.77 -4.25 22.34
N ALA A 132 -9.58 -3.91 23.35
CA ALA A 132 -10.47 -4.89 23.99
C ALA A 132 -11.56 -5.48 23.08
N ASP A 133 -11.97 -4.76 22.04
CA ASP A 133 -12.92 -5.28 21.03
C ASP A 133 -12.25 -6.11 19.91
N VAL A 134 -10.95 -6.46 19.99
CA VAL A 134 -10.21 -7.11 18.88
C VAL A 134 -10.81 -8.44 18.43
N PHE A 135 -11.34 -9.26 19.33
CA PHE A 135 -11.97 -10.54 18.96
C PHE A 135 -13.23 -10.34 18.11
N GLU A 136 -14.06 -9.37 18.46
CA GLU A 136 -15.26 -9.06 17.67
C GLU A 136 -14.91 -8.37 16.35
N PHE A 137 -13.88 -7.52 16.36
CA PHE A 137 -13.32 -6.93 15.14
C PHE A 137 -12.93 -8.00 14.11
N LEU A 138 -12.24 -9.07 14.54
CA LEU A 138 -11.85 -10.20 13.70
C LEU A 138 -13.05 -10.97 13.11
N ASN A 139 -14.24 -10.86 13.69
CA ASN A 139 -15.44 -11.55 13.24
C ASN A 139 -16.29 -10.74 12.26
N LEU A 140 -16.02 -9.44 12.07
CA LEU A 140 -16.90 -8.52 11.32
C LEU A 140 -17.07 -8.87 9.83
N LYS A 141 -16.04 -9.46 9.20
CA LYS A 141 -16.04 -9.87 7.79
C LYS A 141 -16.65 -11.26 7.56
N LYS A 142 -16.80 -12.07 8.61
CA LYS A 142 -17.22 -13.48 8.48
C LYS A 142 -18.62 -13.59 7.85
N ASN A 143 -18.79 -14.59 6.98
CA ASN A 143 -20.09 -14.83 6.35
C ASN A 143 -21.14 -15.32 7.37
N THR A 144 -20.73 -16.18 8.32
CA THR A 144 -21.59 -16.73 9.35
C THR A 144 -21.74 -15.81 10.56
N GLY A 145 -22.85 -15.93 11.29
CA GLY A 145 -23.14 -15.22 12.54
C GLY A 145 -24.25 -14.18 12.41
N LYS A 146 -24.52 -13.45 13.50
CA LYS A 146 -25.61 -12.48 13.57
C LYS A 146 -25.31 -11.24 12.73
N GLU A 147 -26.27 -10.78 11.93
CA GLU A 147 -26.07 -9.68 10.98
C GLU A 147 -25.75 -8.36 11.68
N GLU A 148 -26.32 -8.13 12.86
CA GLU A 148 -26.06 -6.96 13.68
C GLU A 148 -24.62 -6.89 14.24
N MET A 149 -23.86 -7.97 14.10
CA MET A 149 -22.45 -8.10 14.50
C MET A 149 -21.52 -8.20 13.27
N ARG A 150 -21.96 -7.76 12.09
CA ARG A 150 -21.20 -7.87 10.83
C ARG A 150 -21.13 -6.54 10.09
N ALA A 151 -20.02 -6.37 9.37
CA ALA A 151 -19.74 -5.23 8.51
C ALA A 151 -18.86 -5.70 7.34
N ARG A 152 -19.44 -6.45 6.40
CA ARG A 152 -18.70 -7.21 5.38
C ARG A 152 -18.20 -6.38 4.21
N ASP A 153 -18.73 -5.17 4.02
CA ASP A 153 -18.32 -4.25 2.95
C ASP A 153 -17.04 -3.48 3.31
N LEU A 154 -16.63 -3.50 4.59
CA LEU A 154 -15.35 -2.97 5.03
C LEU A 154 -14.22 -3.99 4.89
N PHE A 155 -12.98 -3.51 4.82
CA PHE A 155 -11.76 -4.30 4.93
C PHE A 155 -11.16 -4.11 6.32
N TYR A 156 -10.40 -5.10 6.78
CA TYR A 156 -9.87 -5.14 8.15
C TYR A 156 -8.38 -5.37 8.12
N ALA A 157 -7.66 -4.66 8.99
CA ALA A 157 -6.22 -4.70 9.10
C ALA A 157 -5.80 -4.62 10.57
N LEU A 158 -4.75 -5.36 10.92
CA LEU A 158 -4.10 -5.27 12.22
C LEU A 158 -2.84 -4.41 12.11
N TRP A 159 -2.68 -3.52 13.10
CA TRP A 159 -1.50 -2.68 13.28
C TRP A 159 -0.71 -3.22 14.49
N ILE A 160 0.22 -4.13 14.22
CA ILE A 160 0.74 -5.09 15.19
C ILE A 160 2.04 -4.58 15.80
N PRO A 161 2.12 -4.36 17.14
CA PRO A 161 3.38 -4.10 17.82
C PRO A 161 4.21 -5.40 17.92
N ASP A 162 5.53 -5.27 17.88
CA ASP A 162 6.49 -6.37 18.00
C ASP A 162 6.27 -7.15 19.31
N LEU A 163 5.90 -6.45 20.40
CA LEU A 163 5.56 -7.08 21.68
C LEU A 163 4.49 -8.15 21.57
N PHE A 164 3.45 -7.95 20.75
CA PHE A 164 2.43 -8.97 20.57
C PHE A 164 3.03 -10.24 19.97
N MET A 165 3.88 -10.10 18.95
CA MET A 165 4.56 -11.24 18.32
C MET A 165 5.52 -11.94 19.29
N LYS A 166 6.30 -11.19 20.07
CA LYS A 166 7.16 -11.74 21.14
C LYS A 166 6.35 -12.58 22.15
N ARG A 167 5.17 -12.09 22.56
CA ARG A 167 4.31 -12.82 23.51
C ARG A 167 3.63 -14.05 22.90
N VAL A 168 3.27 -14.02 21.62
CA VAL A 168 2.75 -15.19 20.90
C VAL A 168 3.82 -16.30 20.86
N GLU A 169 5.06 -15.95 20.52
CA GLU A 169 6.20 -16.87 20.46
C GLU A 169 6.52 -17.46 21.84
N ALA A 170 6.59 -16.62 22.87
CA ALA A 170 6.88 -17.04 24.25
C ALA A 170 5.69 -17.70 24.99
N ASN A 171 4.52 -17.78 24.35
CA ASN A 171 3.27 -18.27 24.95
C ASN A 171 2.88 -17.52 26.24
N GLU A 172 3.03 -16.21 26.24
CA GLU A 172 2.73 -15.34 27.37
C GLU A 172 1.27 -14.83 27.36
N HIS A 173 0.87 -14.17 28.43
CA HIS A 173 -0.42 -13.47 28.50
C HIS A 173 -0.40 -12.18 27.69
N TRP A 174 -1.54 -11.82 27.12
CA TRP A 174 -1.80 -10.59 26.39
C TRP A 174 -2.99 -9.88 27.03
N SER A 175 -2.77 -8.64 27.45
CA SER A 175 -3.78 -7.79 28.07
C SER A 175 -4.57 -7.00 27.02
N LEU A 176 -5.88 -7.07 27.15
CA LEU A 176 -6.84 -6.35 26.33
C LEU A 176 -7.27 -5.06 27.05
N MET A 177 -7.05 -3.92 26.42
CA MET A 177 -7.18 -2.60 27.05
C MET A 177 -8.20 -1.72 26.31
N CYS A 178 -8.80 -0.80 27.06
CA CYS A 178 -9.61 0.29 26.50
C CYS A 178 -8.74 1.55 26.39
N PRO A 179 -8.74 2.27 25.25
CA PRO A 179 -7.92 3.46 25.08
C PRO A 179 -8.29 4.62 26.03
N ASP A 180 -9.53 4.66 26.54
CA ASP A 180 -9.96 5.65 27.55
C ASP A 180 -9.27 5.42 28.91
N GLU A 181 -9.03 4.14 29.27
CA GLU A 181 -8.36 3.75 30.53
C GLU A 181 -6.84 3.67 30.38
N CYS A 182 -6.36 3.38 29.17
CA CYS A 182 -4.95 3.19 28.81
C CYS A 182 -4.56 4.10 27.63
N PRO A 183 -4.59 5.44 27.80
CA PRO A 183 -4.34 6.38 26.72
C PRO A 183 -2.89 6.37 26.23
N GLY A 184 -2.67 6.76 24.97
CA GLY A 184 -1.32 6.97 24.41
C GLY A 184 -0.62 5.73 23.85
N LEU A 185 -1.21 4.52 23.98
CA LEU A 185 -0.65 3.30 23.37
C LEU A 185 -0.50 3.41 21.84
N SER A 186 -1.46 4.05 21.17
CA SER A 186 -1.38 4.29 19.72
C SER A 186 -0.52 5.49 19.33
N ASP A 187 -0.02 6.26 20.30
CA ASP A 187 0.81 7.44 20.09
C ASP A 187 2.31 7.15 20.31
N CYS A 188 2.69 5.91 20.63
CA CYS A 188 4.06 5.46 20.78
C CYS A 188 4.28 4.11 20.10
N TRP A 189 5.54 3.74 19.88
CA TRP A 189 5.97 2.50 19.21
C TRP A 189 7.31 2.01 19.79
N GLY A 190 7.69 0.77 19.49
CA GLY A 190 8.92 0.13 19.96
C GLY A 190 9.01 0.11 21.48
N ASP A 191 10.21 0.33 22.03
CA ASP A 191 10.47 0.27 23.47
C ASP A 191 9.53 1.15 24.30
N LYS A 192 9.18 2.35 23.80
CA LYS A 192 8.24 3.26 24.48
C LYS A 192 6.84 2.67 24.61
N PHE A 193 6.39 1.94 23.59
CA PHE A 193 5.12 1.21 23.64
C PHE A 193 5.21 0.06 24.64
N GLU A 194 6.30 -0.71 24.64
CA GLU A 194 6.47 -1.84 25.57
C GLU A 194 6.48 -1.38 27.03
N GLU A 195 7.20 -0.30 27.33
CA GLU A 195 7.23 0.32 28.66
C GLU A 195 5.84 0.78 29.11
N LEU A 196 5.10 1.50 28.24
CA LEU A 196 3.78 2.02 28.57
C LEU A 196 2.75 0.91 28.74
N TYR A 197 2.75 -0.07 27.83
CA TYR A 197 1.84 -1.21 27.88
C TYR A 197 2.07 -2.03 29.15
N THR A 198 3.32 -2.41 29.45
CA THR A 198 3.65 -3.19 30.65
C THR A 198 3.41 -2.41 31.94
N LYS A 199 3.53 -1.07 31.93
CA LYS A 199 3.11 -0.22 33.05
C LYS A 199 1.62 -0.37 33.33
N TYR A 200 0.76 -0.29 32.31
CA TYR A 200 -0.68 -0.47 32.49
C TYR A 200 -1.03 -1.87 33.01
N GLU A 201 -0.33 -2.91 32.55
CA GLU A 201 -0.51 -4.26 33.10
C GLU A 201 -0.16 -4.34 34.59
N LYS A 202 0.96 -3.74 35.02
CA LYS A 202 1.37 -3.70 36.43
C LYS A 202 0.39 -2.92 37.31
N GLU A 203 -0.26 -1.90 36.75
CA GLU A 203 -1.31 -1.13 37.41
C GLU A 203 -2.67 -1.85 37.43
N GLY A 204 -2.79 -3.03 36.82
CA GLY A 204 -4.05 -3.76 36.70
C GLY A 204 -5.06 -3.09 35.77
N LYS A 205 -4.60 -2.21 34.87
CA LYS A 205 -5.44 -1.48 33.91
C LYS A 205 -5.59 -2.29 32.63
N PHE A 206 -6.52 -3.23 32.64
CA PHE A 206 -6.96 -3.97 31.46
C PHE A 206 -8.39 -4.47 31.66
N LYS A 207 -9.12 -4.67 30.56
CA LYS A 207 -10.48 -5.21 30.55
C LYS A 207 -10.47 -6.73 30.69
N ASP A 208 -9.49 -7.38 30.07
CA ASP A 208 -9.33 -8.84 30.09
C ASP A 208 -7.85 -9.21 29.83
N GLN A 209 -7.47 -10.44 30.17
CA GLN A 209 -6.18 -11.03 29.85
C GLN A 209 -6.38 -12.41 29.23
N VAL A 210 -5.77 -12.63 28.06
CA VAL A 210 -5.87 -13.89 27.32
C VAL A 210 -4.48 -14.45 27.04
N PRO A 211 -4.28 -15.76 26.87
CA PRO A 211 -3.06 -16.26 26.25
C PRO A 211 -2.86 -15.59 24.88
N ALA A 212 -1.68 -15.05 24.58
CA ALA A 212 -1.42 -14.37 23.31
C ALA A 212 -1.71 -15.27 22.10
N GLN A 213 -1.39 -16.57 22.22
CA GLN A 213 -1.69 -17.57 21.21
C GLN A 213 -3.20 -17.77 20.94
N LYS A 214 -4.08 -17.48 21.91
CA LYS A 214 -5.54 -17.53 21.70
C LYS A 214 -5.98 -16.45 20.72
N LEU A 215 -5.45 -15.23 20.87
CA LEU A 215 -5.72 -14.15 19.92
C LEU A 215 -5.09 -14.47 18.55
N TRP A 216 -3.86 -15.00 18.54
CA TRP A 216 -3.20 -15.44 17.30
C TRP A 216 -4.01 -16.48 16.52
N GLN A 217 -4.56 -17.49 17.21
CA GLN A 217 -5.45 -18.48 16.59
C GLN A 217 -6.71 -17.83 15.99
N ALA A 218 -7.32 -16.86 16.68
CA ALA A 218 -8.48 -16.14 16.14
C ALA A 218 -8.14 -15.33 14.89
N ILE A 219 -6.94 -14.74 14.82
CA ILE A 219 -6.43 -14.03 13.63
C ILE A 219 -6.32 -15.00 12.45
N ILE A 220 -5.66 -16.15 12.65
CA ILE A 220 -5.48 -17.18 11.61
C ILE A 220 -6.84 -17.68 11.12
N VAL A 221 -7.77 -17.98 12.03
CA VAL A 221 -9.12 -18.45 11.65
C VAL A 221 -9.84 -17.40 10.79
N SER A 222 -9.75 -16.11 11.14
CA SER A 222 -10.33 -15.04 10.33
C SER A 222 -9.70 -14.98 8.93
N GLN A 223 -8.37 -15.12 8.83
CA GLN A 223 -7.65 -15.12 7.56
C GLN A 223 -8.01 -16.31 6.68
N VAL A 224 -8.12 -17.51 7.25
CA VAL A 224 -8.54 -18.71 6.51
C VAL A 224 -9.96 -18.56 5.97
N GLU A 225 -10.87 -17.99 6.75
CA GLU A 225 -12.27 -17.82 6.33
C GLU A 225 -12.47 -16.68 5.32
N THR A 226 -11.68 -15.61 5.39
CA THR A 226 -12.00 -14.34 4.72
C THR A 226 -10.86 -13.73 3.90
N GLY A 227 -9.63 -14.24 4.03
CA GLY A 227 -8.42 -13.62 3.49
C GLY A 227 -7.95 -12.38 4.26
N THR A 228 -8.60 -12.02 5.37
CA THR A 228 -8.32 -10.82 6.19
C THR A 228 -8.35 -11.19 7.70
N PRO A 229 -7.76 -10.41 8.62
CA PRO A 229 -7.21 -9.07 8.44
C PRO A 229 -5.87 -9.03 7.70
N TYR A 230 -5.58 -7.88 7.09
CA TYR A 230 -4.24 -7.52 6.65
C TYR A 230 -3.28 -7.47 7.85
N MET A 231 -2.01 -7.76 7.61
CA MET A 231 -0.98 -7.84 8.66
C MET A 231 0.05 -6.75 8.44
N LEU A 232 0.11 -5.77 9.32
CA LEU A 232 1.12 -4.71 9.28
C LEU A 232 1.82 -4.59 10.62
N TYR A 233 3.14 -4.45 10.59
CA TYR A 233 3.98 -4.42 11.79
C TYR A 233 4.31 -2.97 12.15
N LYS A 234 3.58 -2.43 13.13
CA LYS A 234 3.63 -1.04 13.60
C LYS A 234 5.04 -0.54 13.83
N ASP A 235 5.86 -1.33 14.53
CA ASP A 235 7.19 -0.90 14.96
C ASP A 235 8.15 -0.88 13.78
N ALA A 236 8.06 -1.83 12.86
CA ALA A 236 8.79 -1.83 11.60
C ALA A 236 8.39 -0.64 10.71
N CYS A 237 7.09 -0.33 10.60
CA CYS A 237 6.59 0.80 9.82
C CYS A 237 7.08 2.14 10.39
N ASN A 238 7.09 2.30 11.72
CA ASN A 238 7.51 3.54 12.37
C ASN A 238 9.03 3.74 12.37
N SER A 239 9.79 2.70 12.73
CA SER A 239 11.26 2.76 12.81
C SER A 239 11.93 3.04 11.46
N LYS A 240 11.29 2.62 10.37
CA LYS A 240 11.84 2.66 9.00
C LYS A 240 11.08 3.62 8.08
N SER A 241 10.45 4.63 8.67
CA SER A 241 9.83 5.72 7.92
C SER A 241 10.68 6.97 7.96
N ASN A 242 10.83 7.64 6.81
CA ASN A 242 11.39 8.98 6.76
C ASN A 242 10.47 10.05 7.39
N GLN A 243 9.20 9.72 7.64
CA GLN A 243 8.25 10.57 8.34
C GLN A 243 8.22 10.35 9.86
N GLN A 244 9.13 9.54 10.43
CA GLN A 244 9.17 9.30 11.88
C GLN A 244 9.42 10.57 12.73
N ASN A 245 9.88 11.66 12.10
CA ASN A 245 10.03 12.97 12.74
C ASN A 245 8.70 13.69 12.99
N LEU A 246 7.59 13.24 12.40
CA LEU A 246 6.27 13.85 12.55
C LEU A 246 5.51 13.31 13.77
N GLY A 247 5.80 12.08 14.17
CA GLY A 247 5.13 11.37 15.25
C GLY A 247 4.88 9.91 14.87
N THR A 248 4.08 9.22 15.69
CA THR A 248 3.73 7.81 15.46
C THR A 248 2.74 7.69 14.31
N ILE A 249 3.10 6.92 13.28
CA ILE A 249 2.22 6.48 12.21
C ILE A 249 1.28 5.41 12.75
N LYS A 250 -0.02 5.58 12.51
CA LYS A 250 -1.10 4.80 13.14
C LYS A 250 -1.78 3.81 12.21
N SER A 251 -1.57 3.88 10.91
CA SER A 251 -2.19 2.97 9.95
C SER A 251 -1.44 2.99 8.63
N SER A 252 -1.87 2.10 7.74
CA SER A 252 -1.62 2.22 6.31
C SER A 252 -2.92 2.62 5.57
N ASN A 253 -2.93 2.54 4.25
CA ASN A 253 -4.07 2.84 3.38
C ASN A 253 -4.93 1.58 3.11
N LEU A 254 -5.83 1.67 2.13
CA LEU A 254 -6.66 0.54 1.71
C LEU A 254 -5.84 -0.69 1.27
N CYS A 255 -4.71 -0.48 0.60
CA CYS A 255 -3.95 -1.54 -0.07
C CYS A 255 -2.62 -1.89 0.62
N THR A 256 -2.37 -1.36 1.82
CA THR A 256 -1.25 -1.69 2.73
C THR A 256 0.15 -1.20 2.31
N GLU A 257 0.28 -0.49 1.19
CA GLU A 257 1.58 -0.04 0.65
C GLU A 257 2.02 1.33 1.17
N ILE A 258 1.10 2.15 1.69
CA ILE A 258 1.38 3.53 2.11
C ILE A 258 1.51 3.63 3.61
N LEU A 259 2.63 4.17 4.08
CA LEU A 259 2.95 4.35 5.49
C LEU A 259 3.20 5.83 5.77
N GLU A 260 2.12 6.59 5.81
CA GLU A 260 2.15 8.05 6.00
C GLU A 260 1.53 8.47 7.34
N TYR A 261 2.08 9.54 7.90
CA TYR A 261 1.61 10.16 9.13
C TYR A 261 0.20 10.76 8.97
N THR A 262 -0.61 10.67 10.02
CA THR A 262 -1.94 11.27 10.09
C THR A 262 -2.13 11.95 11.45
N SER A 263 -2.88 13.04 11.47
CA SER A 263 -3.24 13.80 12.66
C SER A 263 -4.68 14.33 12.54
N PRO A 264 -5.29 14.94 13.58
CA PRO A 264 -6.64 15.51 13.47
C PRO A 264 -6.79 16.60 12.38
N ASP A 265 -5.68 17.23 11.98
CA ASP A 265 -5.58 18.28 10.96
C ASP A 265 -4.92 17.81 9.65
N GLU A 266 -4.47 16.56 9.58
CA GLU A 266 -3.79 15.99 8.40
C GLU A 266 -4.37 14.63 8.00
N ILE A 267 -4.94 14.60 6.79
CA ILE A 267 -5.33 13.36 6.11
C ILE A 267 -4.24 13.06 5.09
N ALA A 268 -3.53 11.95 5.23
CA ALA A 268 -2.44 11.64 4.31
C ALA A 268 -2.99 11.28 2.93
N VAL A 269 -2.23 11.58 1.86
CA VAL A 269 -2.69 11.47 0.48
C VAL A 269 -1.62 10.83 -0.38
N CYS A 270 -2.05 9.81 -1.12
CA CYS A 270 -1.15 9.01 -1.93
C CYS A 270 -1.26 9.35 -3.43
N ASN A 271 -0.11 9.74 -4.03
CA ASN A 271 0.03 10.07 -5.45
C ASN A 271 0.82 8.96 -6.16
N LEU A 272 0.17 8.22 -7.06
CA LEU A 272 0.65 6.92 -7.51
C LEU A 272 0.93 6.83 -9.01
N ALA A 273 2.02 6.16 -9.35
CA ALA A 273 2.33 5.67 -10.69
C ALA A 273 3.10 4.35 -10.61
N SER A 274 3.02 3.53 -11.64
CA SER A 274 3.79 2.28 -11.73
C SER A 274 4.61 2.19 -13.01
N ILE A 275 5.86 1.76 -12.86
CA ILE A 275 6.81 1.54 -13.94
C ILE A 275 6.66 0.11 -14.48
N ALA A 276 6.61 -0.05 -15.80
CA ALA A 276 6.51 -1.35 -16.46
C ALA A 276 7.91 -1.96 -16.60
N VAL A 277 8.34 -2.73 -15.59
CA VAL A 277 9.75 -3.16 -15.49
C VAL A 277 10.18 -4.15 -16.57
N ASN A 278 9.23 -4.79 -17.25
CA ASN A 278 9.47 -5.62 -18.42
C ASN A 278 9.96 -4.83 -19.65
N MET A 279 9.66 -3.53 -19.74
CA MET A 279 10.04 -2.68 -20.87
C MET A 279 11.54 -2.38 -20.94
N PHE A 280 12.28 -2.65 -19.86
CA PHE A 280 13.72 -2.39 -19.76
C PHE A 280 14.57 -3.64 -20.04
N VAL A 281 13.94 -4.79 -20.34
CA VAL A 281 14.65 -5.94 -20.90
C VAL A 281 15.09 -5.59 -22.33
N LYS A 282 16.39 -5.64 -22.61
CA LYS A 282 16.92 -5.28 -23.93
C LYS A 282 16.47 -6.28 -25.01
N PRO A 283 16.50 -5.90 -26.30
CA PRO A 283 16.11 -6.79 -27.39
C PRO A 283 16.88 -8.12 -27.47
N ASP A 284 18.08 -8.17 -26.87
CA ASP A 284 18.88 -9.39 -26.76
C ASP A 284 18.30 -10.44 -25.78
N ARG A 285 17.31 -10.04 -24.97
CA ARG A 285 16.68 -10.85 -23.90
C ARG A 285 17.67 -11.42 -22.90
N LYS A 286 18.80 -10.76 -22.72
CA LYS A 286 19.89 -11.17 -21.82
C LYS A 286 20.30 -10.06 -20.87
N THR A 287 20.13 -8.81 -21.27
CA THR A 287 20.56 -7.66 -20.49
C THR A 287 19.39 -6.76 -20.11
N TYR A 288 19.57 -6.00 -19.04
CA TYR A 288 18.57 -5.10 -18.47
C TYR A 288 19.09 -3.66 -18.50
N ASP A 289 18.23 -2.71 -18.90
CA ASP A 289 18.60 -1.30 -19.08
C ASP A 289 18.34 -0.46 -17.83
N PHE A 290 19.28 -0.51 -16.89
CA PHE A 290 19.18 0.24 -15.63
C PHE A 290 19.28 1.76 -15.81
N GLU A 291 20.00 2.25 -16.82
CA GLU A 291 20.08 3.69 -17.10
C GLU A 291 18.72 4.23 -17.56
N MET A 292 18.07 3.55 -18.51
CA MET A 292 16.73 3.93 -18.94
C MET A 292 15.71 3.81 -17.79
N LEU A 293 15.82 2.80 -16.93
CA LEU A 293 14.97 2.67 -15.74
C LEU A 293 15.16 3.84 -14.77
N LYS A 294 16.41 4.27 -14.54
CA LYS A 294 16.72 5.45 -13.73
C LYS A 294 16.08 6.70 -14.32
N GLU A 295 16.25 6.95 -15.61
CA GLU A 295 15.69 8.15 -16.27
C GLU A 295 14.15 8.17 -16.22
N VAL A 296 13.49 7.04 -16.49
CA VAL A 296 12.03 6.93 -16.35
C VAL A 296 11.60 7.18 -14.89
N SER A 297 12.35 6.65 -13.92
CA SER A 297 12.07 6.89 -12.49
C SER A 297 12.16 8.37 -12.11
N LYS A 298 13.13 9.11 -12.68
CA LYS A 298 13.25 10.56 -12.51
C LYS A 298 12.03 11.29 -13.07
N ILE A 299 11.59 10.93 -14.27
CA ILE A 299 10.43 11.55 -14.94
C ILE A 299 9.15 11.28 -14.15
N VAL A 300 8.92 10.03 -13.72
CA VAL A 300 7.77 9.67 -12.87
C VAL A 300 7.78 10.49 -11.57
N THR A 301 8.94 10.64 -10.94
CA THR A 301 9.08 11.48 -9.72
C THR A 301 8.65 12.91 -9.97
N ARG A 302 9.11 13.54 -11.06
CA ARG A 302 8.70 14.91 -11.42
C ARG A 302 7.22 15.02 -11.70
N ASN A 303 6.65 14.03 -12.40
CA ASN A 303 5.23 13.99 -12.73
C ASN A 303 4.38 13.93 -11.46
N LEU A 304 4.69 13.00 -10.54
CA LEU A 304 3.98 12.86 -9.28
C LEU A 304 4.15 14.11 -8.40
N ASN A 305 5.34 14.73 -8.38
CA ASN A 305 5.52 15.98 -7.65
C ASN A 305 4.66 17.14 -8.23
N LYS A 306 4.50 17.24 -9.56
CA LYS A 306 3.58 18.21 -10.19
C LYS A 306 2.11 17.90 -9.85
N ILE A 307 1.75 16.62 -9.78
CA ILE A 307 0.39 16.18 -9.42
C ILE A 307 -0.03 16.73 -8.04
N ILE A 308 0.89 16.78 -7.06
CA ILE A 308 0.62 17.34 -5.73
C ILE A 308 0.06 18.77 -5.82
N ASP A 309 0.63 19.61 -6.69
CA ASP A 309 0.28 21.03 -6.76
C ASP A 309 -1.02 21.29 -7.55
N ILE A 310 -1.32 20.45 -8.55
CA ILE A 310 -2.50 20.62 -9.43
C ILE A 310 -3.75 19.85 -8.93
N ASN A 311 -3.57 18.91 -8.01
CA ASN A 311 -4.64 18.04 -7.54
C ASN A 311 -5.75 18.85 -6.86
N TYR A 312 -7.01 18.52 -7.17
CA TYR A 312 -8.16 18.98 -6.43
C TYR A 312 -8.33 18.13 -5.16
N TYR A 313 -8.09 18.74 -4.00
CA TYR A 313 -8.30 18.09 -2.72
C TYR A 313 -9.75 18.26 -2.25
N PRO A 314 -10.46 17.16 -1.93
CA PRO A 314 -11.84 17.25 -1.45
C PRO A 314 -11.96 17.81 -0.03
N LEU A 315 -10.88 17.78 0.75
CA LEU A 315 -10.81 18.20 2.15
C LEU A 315 -9.52 19.01 2.37
N GLU A 316 -9.57 20.02 3.25
CA GLU A 316 -8.41 20.87 3.52
C GLU A 316 -7.32 20.12 4.28
N GLU A 317 -7.69 19.21 5.20
CA GLU A 317 -6.73 18.36 5.92
C GLU A 317 -5.89 17.49 4.97
N ALA A 318 -6.48 17.09 3.84
CA ALA A 318 -5.79 16.34 2.79
C ALA A 318 -4.77 17.19 2.03
N LYS A 319 -5.17 18.44 1.72
CA LYS A 319 -4.27 19.42 1.09
C LYS A 319 -3.13 19.80 2.01
N ASN A 320 -3.41 20.04 3.29
CA ASN A 320 -2.42 20.39 4.30
C ASN A 320 -1.32 19.33 4.38
N SER A 321 -1.70 18.06 4.56
CA SER A 321 -0.74 16.95 4.64
C SER A 321 0.12 16.86 3.38
N ASN A 322 -0.51 16.83 2.20
CA ASN A 322 0.22 16.61 0.95
C ASN A 322 1.14 17.81 0.60
N MET A 323 0.72 19.05 0.88
CA MET A 323 1.56 20.22 0.64
C MET A 323 2.73 20.32 1.62
N ARG A 324 2.55 19.84 2.86
CA ARG A 324 3.57 19.88 3.92
C ARG A 324 4.67 18.82 3.73
N HIS A 325 4.29 17.61 3.37
CA HIS A 325 5.20 16.44 3.33
C HIS A 325 5.55 16.01 1.91
N ARG A 326 4.67 16.29 0.95
CA ARG A 326 4.82 15.98 -0.47
C ARG A 326 5.18 14.51 -0.78
N PRO A 327 4.55 13.50 -0.15
CA PRO A 327 4.84 12.11 -0.45
C PRO A 327 4.36 11.73 -1.87
N ILE A 328 5.10 10.82 -2.47
CA ILE A 328 4.72 10.14 -3.72
C ILE A 328 4.94 8.63 -3.55
N GLY A 329 4.21 7.83 -4.35
CA GLY A 329 4.33 6.38 -4.37
C GLY A 329 4.62 5.87 -5.77
N ILE A 330 5.88 5.55 -6.03
CA ILE A 330 6.32 4.88 -7.25
C ILE A 330 6.29 3.37 -6.98
N GLY A 331 5.55 2.66 -7.81
CA GLY A 331 5.51 1.21 -7.82
C GLY A 331 6.02 0.62 -9.13
N ILE A 332 5.89 -0.69 -9.26
CA ILE A 332 6.22 -1.43 -10.47
C ILE A 332 5.05 -2.29 -10.92
N GLN A 333 5.14 -2.81 -12.14
CA GLN A 333 4.29 -3.86 -12.67
C GLN A 333 5.11 -4.68 -13.68
N GLY A 334 4.72 -5.93 -13.90
CA GLY A 334 5.38 -6.81 -14.85
C GLY A 334 6.75 -7.33 -14.39
N LEU A 335 6.94 -7.53 -13.08
CA LEU A 335 8.17 -8.15 -12.56
C LEU A 335 8.32 -9.58 -13.06
N ALA A 336 7.24 -10.37 -12.98
CA ALA A 336 7.25 -11.74 -13.50
C ALA A 336 7.49 -11.78 -15.01
N ASP A 337 6.90 -10.85 -15.78
CA ASP A 337 7.19 -10.72 -17.21
C ASP A 337 8.67 -10.44 -17.48
N ALA A 338 9.31 -9.56 -16.70
CA ALA A 338 10.74 -9.27 -16.85
C ALA A 338 11.60 -10.52 -16.62
N PHE A 339 11.28 -11.32 -15.59
CA PHE A 339 11.96 -12.58 -15.31
C PHE A 339 11.75 -13.60 -16.43
N ILE A 340 10.52 -13.78 -16.90
CA ILE A 340 10.21 -14.70 -18.01
C ILE A 340 10.95 -14.29 -19.29
N LEU A 341 10.97 -12.99 -19.62
CA LEU A 341 11.68 -12.47 -20.78
C LEU A 341 13.19 -12.71 -20.73
N LEU A 342 13.77 -12.70 -19.52
CA LEU A 342 15.19 -12.98 -19.26
C LEU A 342 15.48 -14.48 -19.00
N ARG A 343 14.47 -15.35 -19.10
CA ARG A 343 14.57 -16.79 -18.83
C ARG A 343 15.02 -17.11 -17.40
N MET A 344 14.55 -16.33 -16.42
CA MET A 344 14.85 -16.51 -15.01
C MET A 344 13.63 -17.10 -14.29
N PRO A 345 13.75 -18.29 -13.66
CA PRO A 345 12.78 -18.75 -12.68
C PRO A 345 12.61 -17.70 -11.57
N PHE A 346 11.38 -17.51 -11.08
CA PHE A 346 11.08 -16.46 -10.12
C PHE A 346 11.88 -16.57 -8.81
N ASP A 347 12.21 -17.80 -8.41
CA ASP A 347 12.88 -18.15 -7.15
C ASP A 347 14.41 -18.36 -7.28
N CYS A 348 15.01 -18.07 -8.45
CA CYS A 348 16.45 -18.23 -8.63
C CYS A 348 17.27 -17.03 -8.09
N GLU A 349 18.57 -17.25 -7.86
CA GLU A 349 19.48 -16.23 -7.33
C GLU A 349 19.62 -15.02 -8.28
N GLU A 350 19.60 -15.25 -9.59
CA GLU A 350 19.67 -14.21 -10.61
C GLU A 350 18.43 -13.31 -10.58
N ALA A 351 17.23 -13.89 -10.41
CA ALA A 351 15.99 -13.14 -10.25
C ALA A 351 15.99 -12.33 -8.95
N ALA A 352 16.48 -12.90 -7.86
CA ALA A 352 16.63 -12.20 -6.58
C ALA A 352 17.60 -11.00 -6.69
N LYS A 353 18.74 -11.17 -7.39
CA LYS A 353 19.69 -10.09 -7.64
C LYS A 353 19.10 -9.00 -8.54
N LEU A 354 18.42 -9.38 -9.63
CA LEU A 354 17.77 -8.43 -10.52
C LEU A 354 16.66 -7.66 -9.80
N ASN A 355 15.88 -8.32 -8.96
CA ASN A 355 14.88 -7.68 -8.10
C ASN A 355 15.52 -6.56 -7.25
N GLN A 356 16.63 -6.86 -6.56
CA GLN A 356 17.37 -5.87 -5.79
C GLN A 356 17.84 -4.69 -6.67
N GLN A 357 18.44 -4.97 -7.82
CA GLN A 357 18.97 -3.94 -8.73
C GLN A 357 17.88 -3.05 -9.34
N ILE A 358 16.71 -3.61 -9.67
CA ILE A 358 15.54 -2.85 -10.15
C ILE A 358 15.11 -1.84 -9.08
N PHE A 359 14.88 -2.30 -7.85
CA PHE A 359 14.42 -1.42 -6.77
C PHE A 359 15.48 -0.41 -6.31
N GLU A 360 16.76 -0.78 -6.29
CA GLU A 360 17.86 0.15 -6.06
C GLU A 360 17.89 1.26 -7.11
N THR A 361 17.72 0.91 -8.39
CA THR A 361 17.70 1.86 -9.50
C THR A 361 16.54 2.84 -9.41
N ILE A 362 15.32 2.34 -9.13
CA ILE A 362 14.14 3.20 -8.99
C ILE A 362 14.30 4.14 -7.80
N TYR A 363 14.79 3.63 -6.66
CA TYR A 363 15.01 4.45 -5.47
C TYR A 363 16.08 5.52 -5.71
N TYR A 364 17.19 5.15 -6.35
CA TYR A 364 18.27 6.08 -6.69
C TYR A 364 17.77 7.19 -7.63
N GLY A 365 17.12 6.83 -8.74
CA GLY A 365 16.57 7.79 -9.69
C GLY A 365 15.51 8.71 -9.06
N ALA A 366 14.64 8.17 -8.21
CA ALA A 366 13.63 8.97 -7.52
C ALA A 366 14.24 9.96 -6.51
N LEU A 367 15.23 9.54 -5.73
CA LEU A 367 15.97 10.42 -4.82
C LEU A 367 16.73 11.51 -5.58
N GLU A 368 17.41 11.15 -6.67
CA GLU A 368 18.15 12.10 -7.50
C GLU A 368 17.22 13.18 -8.07
N ALA A 369 16.08 12.79 -8.66
CA ALA A 369 15.09 13.75 -9.14
C ALA A 369 14.49 14.61 -8.02
N SER A 370 14.22 14.02 -6.85
CA SER A 370 13.68 14.76 -5.70
C SER A 370 14.70 15.76 -5.14
N CYS A 371 16.00 15.42 -5.14
CA CYS A 371 17.10 16.30 -4.78
C CYS A 371 17.26 17.46 -5.78
N GLU A 372 17.18 17.17 -7.08
CA GLU A 372 17.21 18.19 -8.13
C GLU A 372 16.01 19.17 -8.03
N LEU A 373 14.83 18.66 -7.69
CA LEU A 373 13.65 19.50 -7.44
C LEU A 373 13.83 20.35 -6.18
N ALA A 374 14.45 19.83 -5.12
CA ALA A 374 14.76 20.61 -3.93
C ALA A 374 15.77 21.71 -4.21
N ALA A 375 16.78 21.46 -5.05
CA ALA A 375 17.75 22.46 -5.48
C ALA A 375 17.14 23.60 -6.32
N LYS A 376 16.12 23.31 -7.13
CA LYS A 376 15.39 24.32 -7.94
C LYS A 376 14.36 25.11 -7.13
N HIS A 377 13.75 24.45 -6.16
CA HIS A 377 12.74 25.03 -5.30
C HIS A 377 13.31 25.12 -3.88
N THR A 378 12.83 24.27 -2.99
CA THR A 378 13.34 24.04 -1.64
C THR A 378 12.98 22.61 -1.24
N PRO A 379 13.55 22.06 -0.16
CA PRO A 379 13.01 20.85 0.46
C PRO A 379 11.53 20.97 0.82
N TYR A 380 10.86 19.84 1.08
CA TYR A 380 9.50 19.86 1.64
C TYR A 380 9.50 20.47 3.06
N SER A 381 8.37 21.02 3.47
CA SER A 381 8.29 21.88 4.67
C SER A 381 8.71 21.19 5.97
N SER A 382 8.51 19.88 6.08
CA SER A 382 8.88 19.08 7.26
C SER A 382 10.15 18.23 7.06
N TYR A 383 11.06 18.67 6.17
CA TYR A 383 12.31 17.96 5.87
C TYR A 383 13.27 17.95 7.06
N GLU A 384 13.44 19.08 7.74
CA GLU A 384 14.36 19.19 8.87
C GLU A 384 14.00 18.23 10.00
N GLY A 385 15.01 17.51 10.49
CA GLY A 385 14.87 16.50 11.53
C GLY A 385 14.48 15.10 11.03
N SER A 386 14.08 14.96 9.77
CA SER A 386 13.84 13.65 9.12
C SER A 386 15.13 12.83 9.04
N PRO A 387 15.05 11.49 8.97
CA PRO A 387 16.22 10.65 8.73
C PRO A 387 17.04 11.04 7.49
N VAL A 388 16.40 11.39 6.38
CA VAL A 388 17.11 11.80 5.16
C VAL A 388 17.88 13.10 5.38
N SER A 389 17.38 14.04 6.19
CA SER A 389 18.14 15.24 6.59
C SER A 389 19.41 14.94 7.40
N LYS A 390 19.49 13.73 7.99
CA LYS A 390 20.65 13.23 8.74
C LYS A 390 21.52 12.28 7.92
N GLY A 391 21.28 12.18 6.60
CA GLY A 391 22.01 11.28 5.70
C GLY A 391 21.63 9.80 5.82
N ILE A 392 20.51 9.49 6.49
CA ILE A 392 20.00 8.13 6.67
C ILE A 392 18.94 7.86 5.58
N LEU A 393 19.26 6.98 4.65
CA LEU A 393 18.36 6.50 3.60
C LEU A 393 17.71 5.17 4.01
N GLN A 394 16.77 4.68 3.20
CA GLN A 394 15.95 3.52 3.57
C GLN A 394 16.80 2.28 3.90
N TYR A 395 17.78 1.93 3.06
CA TYR A 395 18.63 0.75 3.30
C TYR A 395 19.47 0.86 4.59
N ASP A 396 19.82 2.08 5.04
CA ASP A 396 20.52 2.29 6.31
C ASP A 396 19.62 1.88 7.48
N MET A 397 18.33 2.18 7.42
CA MET A 397 17.34 1.79 8.44
C MET A 397 17.11 0.27 8.50
N TRP A 398 17.48 -0.46 7.44
CA TRP A 398 17.46 -1.93 7.38
C TRP A 398 18.83 -2.54 7.69
N ASN A 399 19.85 -1.73 8.01
CA ASN A 399 21.25 -2.17 8.17
C ASN A 399 21.75 -2.97 6.96
N LYS A 400 21.42 -2.50 5.74
CA LYS A 400 21.83 -3.13 4.47
C LYS A 400 22.79 -2.23 3.71
N THR A 401 23.75 -2.87 3.04
CA THR A 401 24.61 -2.22 2.04
C THR A 401 24.04 -2.51 0.65
N PRO A 402 23.74 -1.48 -0.16
CA PRO A 402 23.26 -1.68 -1.53
C PRO A 402 24.36 -2.23 -2.45
N THR A 403 24.00 -2.64 -3.66
CA THR A 403 24.99 -3.05 -4.67
C THR A 403 25.85 -1.87 -5.14
N ASP A 404 26.91 -2.17 -5.89
CA ASP A 404 27.82 -1.21 -6.51
C ASP A 404 27.27 -0.59 -7.81
N LEU A 405 26.02 -0.87 -8.17
CA LEU A 405 25.40 -0.39 -9.41
C LEU A 405 25.28 1.14 -9.47
N TRP A 406 25.09 1.80 -8.33
CA TRP A 406 24.91 3.26 -8.25
C TRP A 406 25.78 3.89 -7.15
N ASN A 407 26.23 5.13 -7.37
CA ASN A 407 27.07 5.86 -6.43
C ASN A 407 26.24 6.55 -5.32
N TRP A 408 25.86 5.78 -4.31
CA TRP A 408 25.06 6.26 -3.18
C TRP A 408 25.76 7.35 -2.35
N SER A 409 27.09 7.33 -2.26
CA SER A 409 27.87 8.32 -1.51
C SER A 409 27.74 9.71 -2.15
N GLU A 410 27.91 9.80 -3.47
CA GLU A 410 27.73 11.04 -4.22
C GLU A 410 26.28 11.56 -4.11
N LEU A 411 25.29 10.66 -4.17
CA LEU A 411 23.89 11.05 -3.98
C LEU A 411 23.64 11.58 -2.56
N LYS A 412 24.19 10.95 -1.53
CA LYS A 412 24.10 11.44 -0.14
C LYS A 412 24.74 12.81 0.02
N GLU A 413 25.86 13.10 -0.64
CA GLU A 413 26.48 14.43 -0.64
C GLU A 413 25.58 15.49 -1.30
N LYS A 414 24.96 15.17 -2.44
CA LYS A 414 23.99 16.06 -3.11
C LYS A 414 22.78 16.33 -2.21
N ILE A 415 22.24 15.29 -1.58
CA ILE A 415 21.11 15.40 -0.63
C ILE A 415 21.50 16.23 0.59
N ALA A 416 22.69 16.03 1.16
CA ALA A 416 23.17 16.83 2.29
C ALA A 416 23.26 18.33 1.95
N LYS A 417 23.57 18.66 0.69
CA LYS A 417 23.66 20.05 0.22
C LYS A 417 22.31 20.67 -0.11
N HIS A 418 21.38 19.92 -0.70
CA HIS A 418 20.17 20.47 -1.31
C HIS A 418 18.86 20.01 -0.67
N GLY A 419 18.90 18.97 0.17
CA GLY A 419 17.74 18.24 0.65
C GLY A 419 16.99 17.50 -0.44
N VAL A 420 15.75 17.08 -0.15
CA VAL A 420 14.84 16.43 -1.11
C VAL A 420 13.45 17.08 -1.08
N ARG A 421 12.73 17.02 -2.21
CA ARG A 421 11.42 17.67 -2.37
C ARG A 421 10.25 16.83 -1.86
N ASN A 422 10.45 15.53 -1.65
CA ASN A 422 9.40 14.58 -1.31
C ASN A 422 9.80 13.76 -0.09
N SER A 423 8.91 13.60 0.90
CA SER A 423 9.22 12.85 2.12
C SER A 423 9.33 11.35 1.91
N LEU A 424 8.56 10.80 0.97
CA LEU A 424 8.49 9.38 0.62
C LEU A 424 8.40 9.27 -0.91
N LEU A 425 8.91 8.16 -1.46
CA LEU A 425 9.11 8.03 -2.92
C LEU A 425 8.54 6.73 -3.49
N LEU A 426 8.77 5.58 -2.85
CA LEU A 426 8.44 4.26 -3.38
C LEU A 426 7.35 3.62 -2.52
N ALA A 427 6.33 3.08 -3.19
CA ALA A 427 5.27 2.30 -2.57
C ALA A 427 4.64 1.38 -3.63
N PRO A 428 5.22 0.18 -3.87
CA PRO A 428 4.68 -0.76 -4.84
C PRO A 428 3.25 -1.17 -4.48
N MET A 429 2.29 -0.74 -5.31
CA MET A 429 0.86 -0.91 -5.10
C MET A 429 0.30 -2.09 -5.89
N PRO A 430 -0.91 -2.59 -5.57
CA PRO A 430 -1.67 -3.42 -6.49
C PRO A 430 -1.95 -2.67 -7.79
N THR A 431 -1.56 -3.25 -8.92
CA THR A 431 -1.73 -2.66 -10.25
C THR A 431 -2.85 -3.32 -11.05
N ALA A 432 -3.89 -3.79 -10.37
CA ALA A 432 -4.94 -4.64 -10.95
C ALA A 432 -5.50 -4.12 -12.28
N SER A 433 -5.89 -2.85 -12.36
CA SER A 433 -6.42 -2.30 -13.61
C SER A 433 -5.32 -1.85 -14.58
N THR A 434 -4.25 -1.25 -14.08
CA THR A 434 -3.20 -0.63 -14.92
C THR A 434 -2.28 -1.66 -15.57
N ALA A 435 -1.95 -2.75 -14.90
CA ALA A 435 -1.18 -3.86 -15.48
C ALA A 435 -1.93 -4.55 -16.60
N GLN A 436 -3.24 -4.71 -16.45
CA GLN A 436 -4.08 -5.25 -17.51
C GLN A 436 -4.16 -4.33 -18.73
N ILE A 437 -4.20 -3.01 -18.54
CA ILE A 437 -4.14 -2.04 -19.65
C ILE A 437 -2.82 -2.16 -20.41
N LEU A 438 -1.70 -2.35 -19.71
CA LEU A 438 -0.38 -2.48 -20.35
C LEU A 438 -0.09 -3.90 -20.87
N GLY A 439 -0.85 -4.91 -20.43
CA GLY A 439 -0.67 -6.31 -20.79
C GLY A 439 0.40 -7.03 -19.97
N ASN A 440 0.63 -6.60 -18.73
CA ASN A 440 1.64 -7.12 -17.81
C ASN A 440 0.99 -7.91 -16.66
N ASN A 441 1.79 -8.73 -15.97
CA ASN A 441 1.44 -9.29 -14.67
C ASN A 441 1.39 -8.19 -13.59
N GLU A 442 0.60 -8.43 -12.56
CA GLU A 442 0.33 -7.43 -11.52
C GLU A 442 1.54 -7.23 -10.60
N SER A 443 1.87 -5.96 -10.34
CA SER A 443 2.86 -5.53 -9.35
C SER A 443 4.19 -6.30 -9.42
N PHE A 444 4.67 -6.76 -8.27
CA PHE A 444 5.83 -7.63 -8.08
C PHE A 444 5.43 -9.11 -7.88
N GLU A 445 4.20 -9.48 -8.22
CA GLU A 445 3.68 -10.83 -7.97
C GLU A 445 4.19 -11.84 -9.02
N PRO A 446 4.34 -13.12 -8.66
CA PRO A 446 4.49 -14.18 -9.64
C PRO A 446 3.20 -14.36 -10.47
N TYR A 447 3.27 -15.07 -11.59
CA TYR A 447 2.05 -15.48 -12.29
C TYR A 447 1.22 -16.40 -11.41
N THR A 448 -0.03 -16.02 -11.15
CA THR A 448 -0.96 -16.84 -10.34
C THR A 448 -1.45 -18.07 -11.10
N SER A 449 -1.54 -17.98 -12.43
CA SER A 449 -1.93 -19.06 -13.31
C SER A 449 -1.49 -18.78 -14.75
N ASN A 450 -1.13 -19.82 -15.52
CA ASN A 450 -0.90 -19.67 -16.96
C ASN A 450 -2.18 -19.56 -17.78
N ILE A 451 -3.32 -19.99 -17.23
CA ILE A 451 -4.63 -19.78 -17.84
C ILE A 451 -5.66 -19.48 -16.77
N TYR A 452 -6.34 -18.36 -16.89
CA TYR A 452 -7.43 -18.02 -15.96
C TYR A 452 -8.63 -17.45 -16.70
N THR A 453 -9.82 -17.78 -16.20
CA THR A 453 -11.07 -17.26 -16.73
C THR A 453 -11.36 -15.94 -16.06
N ARG A 454 -11.51 -14.89 -16.86
CA ARG A 454 -11.87 -13.57 -16.39
C ARG A 454 -13.33 -13.28 -16.70
N ARG A 455 -14.08 -12.94 -15.66
CA ARG A 455 -15.44 -12.41 -15.77
C ARG A 455 -15.39 -10.90 -15.95
N VAL A 456 -15.98 -10.40 -17.03
CA VAL A 456 -16.25 -8.98 -17.26
C VAL A 456 -17.75 -8.81 -17.51
N LEU A 457 -18.24 -7.58 -17.52
CA LEU A 457 -19.67 -7.29 -17.76
C LEU A 457 -20.18 -7.87 -19.09
N SER A 458 -19.30 -8.06 -20.08
CA SER A 458 -19.63 -8.63 -21.40
C SER A 458 -19.50 -10.16 -21.51
N GLY A 459 -19.07 -10.88 -20.46
CA GLY A 459 -18.95 -12.33 -20.47
C GLY A 459 -17.69 -12.88 -19.79
N GLU A 460 -17.41 -14.16 -20.02
CA GLU A 460 -16.22 -14.85 -19.53
C GLU A 460 -15.18 -15.00 -20.65
N PHE A 461 -13.95 -14.56 -20.41
CA PHE A 461 -12.85 -14.65 -21.37
C PHE A 461 -11.68 -15.41 -20.75
N PHE A 462 -11.07 -16.33 -21.51
CA PHE A 462 -9.82 -16.95 -21.10
C PHE A 462 -8.67 -15.97 -21.33
N VAL A 463 -7.94 -15.67 -20.27
CA VAL A 463 -6.66 -14.97 -20.33
C VAL A 463 -5.57 -16.03 -20.22
N VAL A 464 -4.69 -16.06 -21.22
CA VAL A 464 -3.56 -17.00 -21.29
C VAL A 464 -2.27 -16.23 -21.13
N ASN A 465 -1.30 -16.81 -20.42
CA ASN A 465 0.08 -16.31 -20.37
C ASN A 465 0.67 -16.30 -21.79
N GLN A 466 0.80 -15.10 -22.36
CA GLN A 466 1.24 -14.91 -23.73
C GLN A 466 2.69 -15.34 -23.95
N HIS A 467 3.53 -15.27 -22.91
CA HIS A 467 4.91 -15.73 -22.98
C HIS A 467 4.96 -17.25 -23.15
N LEU A 468 4.22 -17.98 -22.30
CA LEU A 468 4.14 -19.44 -22.39
C LEU A 468 3.55 -19.89 -23.74
N VAL A 469 2.48 -19.25 -24.22
CA VAL A 469 1.90 -19.59 -25.53
C VAL A 469 2.93 -19.43 -26.65
N LYS A 470 3.70 -18.34 -26.62
CA LYS A 470 4.76 -18.09 -27.58
C LYS A 470 5.83 -19.18 -27.53
N ASP A 471 6.30 -19.53 -26.34
CA ASP A 471 7.32 -20.58 -26.16
C ASP A 471 6.84 -21.95 -26.63
N LEU A 472 5.61 -22.34 -26.26
CA LEU A 472 5.02 -23.61 -26.71
C LEU A 472 4.80 -23.63 -28.22
N THR A 473 4.46 -22.50 -28.83
CA THR A 473 4.31 -22.39 -30.28
C THR A 473 5.67 -22.51 -30.99
N GLU A 474 6.72 -21.87 -30.47
CA GLU A 474 8.08 -21.97 -31.00
C GLU A 474 8.63 -23.41 -30.91
N LEU A 475 8.24 -24.16 -29.87
CA LEU A 475 8.56 -25.58 -29.70
C LEU A 475 7.66 -26.53 -30.51
N GLY A 476 6.64 -26.03 -31.22
CA GLY A 476 5.67 -26.86 -31.94
C GLY A 476 4.77 -27.70 -31.02
N LEU A 477 4.64 -27.32 -29.75
CA LEU A 477 3.87 -28.00 -28.71
C LEU A 477 2.47 -27.37 -28.49
N TRP A 478 2.19 -26.22 -29.09
CA TRP A 478 0.92 -25.52 -28.89
C TRP A 478 -0.19 -26.06 -29.81
N ASP A 479 -1.11 -26.82 -29.23
CA ASP A 479 -2.34 -27.30 -29.87
C ASP A 479 -3.53 -27.29 -28.89
N ASP A 480 -4.71 -27.70 -29.37
CA ASP A 480 -5.92 -27.79 -28.53
C ASP A 480 -5.77 -28.81 -27.39
N VAL A 481 -4.92 -29.83 -27.56
CA VAL A 481 -4.67 -30.85 -26.52
C VAL A 481 -3.87 -30.23 -25.37
N MET A 482 -2.77 -29.54 -25.68
CA MET A 482 -1.94 -28.81 -24.73
C MET A 482 -2.75 -27.77 -23.95
N LYS A 483 -3.56 -26.97 -24.65
CA LYS A 483 -4.46 -26.00 -24.02
C LYS A 483 -5.41 -26.68 -23.02
N ASN A 484 -6.05 -27.78 -23.42
CA ASN A 484 -6.96 -28.53 -22.55
C ASN A 484 -6.23 -29.17 -21.35
N GLN A 485 -4.99 -29.62 -21.53
CA GLN A 485 -4.16 -30.13 -20.44
C GLN A 485 -3.80 -29.05 -19.43
N ILE A 486 -3.46 -27.84 -19.88
CA ILE A 486 -3.20 -26.70 -18.98
C ILE A 486 -4.46 -26.35 -18.19
N ILE A 487 -5.63 -26.31 -18.84
CA ILE A 487 -6.92 -26.07 -18.16
C ILE A 487 -7.22 -27.17 -17.13
N ALA A 488 -7.02 -28.44 -17.50
CA ALA A 488 -7.25 -29.58 -16.60
C ALA A 488 -6.30 -29.59 -15.39
N ASN A 489 -5.13 -28.97 -15.51
CA ASN A 489 -4.16 -28.77 -14.43
C ASN A 489 -4.32 -27.39 -13.75
N TYR A 490 -5.47 -26.74 -13.88
CA TYR A 490 -5.77 -25.44 -13.27
C TYR A 490 -4.73 -24.34 -13.60
N GLY A 491 -4.19 -24.38 -14.82
CA GLY A 491 -3.17 -23.44 -15.29
C GLY A 491 -1.72 -23.83 -14.97
N SER A 492 -1.49 -24.97 -14.33
CA SER A 492 -0.14 -25.50 -14.11
C SER A 492 0.38 -26.29 -15.33
N ILE A 493 1.67 -26.15 -15.61
CA ILE A 493 2.39 -26.91 -16.65
C ILE A 493 3.30 -28.01 -16.09
N GLN A 494 3.44 -28.10 -14.76
CA GLN A 494 4.43 -28.98 -14.10
C GLN A 494 4.22 -30.46 -14.44
N ASN A 495 2.96 -30.89 -14.46
CA ASN A 495 2.58 -32.29 -14.64
C ASN A 495 2.29 -32.66 -16.11
N ILE A 496 2.51 -31.74 -17.05
CA ILE A 496 2.23 -32.00 -18.46
C ILE A 496 3.45 -32.68 -19.10
N PRO A 497 3.34 -33.94 -19.56
CA PRO A 497 4.43 -34.62 -20.23
C PRO A 497 4.73 -33.95 -21.59
N GLY A 498 6.02 -33.87 -21.95
CA GLY A 498 6.47 -33.28 -23.20
C GLY A 498 6.85 -31.80 -23.13
N ILE A 499 6.45 -31.07 -22.07
CA ILE A 499 6.98 -29.73 -21.80
C ILE A 499 8.40 -29.87 -21.19
N PRO A 500 9.42 -29.19 -21.76
CA PRO A 500 10.78 -29.18 -21.22
C PRO A 500 10.86 -28.67 -19.77
N GLU A 501 11.77 -29.25 -18.98
CA GLU A 501 11.93 -28.90 -17.56
C GLU A 501 12.44 -27.47 -17.32
N ASP A 502 13.20 -26.91 -18.25
CA ASP A 502 13.61 -25.51 -18.20
C ASP A 502 12.42 -24.56 -18.39
N LEU A 503 11.49 -24.87 -19.30
CA LEU A 503 10.26 -24.09 -19.48
C LEU A 503 9.29 -24.24 -18.30
N LYS A 504 9.29 -25.38 -17.61
CA LYS A 504 8.48 -25.55 -16.38
C LYS A 504 8.98 -24.70 -15.21
N LYS A 505 10.28 -24.41 -15.15
CA LYS A 505 10.84 -23.60 -14.06
C LYS A 505 10.56 -22.10 -14.23
N ILE A 506 10.35 -21.66 -15.46
CA ILE A 506 10.03 -20.27 -15.83
C ILE A 506 8.52 -20.06 -15.73
#